data_AF-A0A938H2H1-F1
#
_entry.id   AF-A0A938H2H1-F1
#
_cell.length_a   1.000
_cell.length_b   1.000
_cell.length_c   1.000
_cell.angle_alpha   90.00
_cell.angle_beta   90.00
_cell.angle_gamma   90.00
#
_symmetry.space_group_name_H-M   'P 1'
#
loop_
_entity.id
_entity.type
_entity.pdbx_description
1 polymer ?
#
loop_
_entity_poly.entity_id
_entity_poly.type
_entity_poly.pdbx_seq_one_letter_code
_entity_poly.pdbx_strand_id
1 'polypeptide(L)'
;MFAESWHVRSRGRECAATAQAFADGDAVVTALHTDPESSGFLRRDYLLDAWQALPEDERRAFSFWKSVYTPPPQEGREDPVEKLSAEELLRRLVEEDAAHTDNTRYILAVMLERQKLLRETDCQRTPSSILRVYEHRKTGEVFIIRDPDIPLDRVESVQAEVALMIEHQGRPPAATEDPMIPEEAAATEDVTVTDDADHGKPGMDVPDPDQPAK
;
A
#
# COMPACT_ATOMS: atom_id res chain seq x y z
N MET A 1 -7.99 19.18 8.92
CA MET A 1 -8.17 18.50 7.62
C MET A 1 -9.02 17.29 7.92
N PHE A 2 -10.23 17.24 7.37
CA PHE A 2 -11.09 16.06 7.53
C PHE A 2 -10.52 14.97 6.63
N ALA A 3 -10.29 13.79 7.20
CA ALA A 3 -9.83 12.63 6.44
C ALA A 3 -10.86 12.32 5.36
N GLU A 4 -10.41 12.23 4.11
CA GLU A 4 -11.22 11.73 3.00
C GLU A 4 -11.43 10.23 3.25
N SER A 5 -12.62 9.83 3.68
CA SER A 5 -12.89 8.40 3.91
C SER A 5 -13.17 7.71 2.58
N TRP A 6 -12.11 7.14 1.99
CA TRP A 6 -12.17 6.37 0.74
C TRP A 6 -12.66 4.93 0.92
N HIS A 7 -12.93 4.52 2.17
CA HIS A 7 -13.49 3.20 2.47
C HIS A 7 -15.02 3.22 2.31
N VAL A 8 -15.53 2.38 1.41
CA VAL A 8 -16.96 2.28 1.13
C VAL A 8 -17.52 0.98 1.70
N ARG A 9 -18.63 1.11 2.43
CA ARG A 9 -19.34 0.02 3.12
C ARG A 9 -19.58 -1.20 2.22
N SER A 10 -19.61 -2.37 2.85
CA SER A 10 -20.01 -3.64 2.25
C SER A 10 -21.40 -3.60 1.61
N ARG A 11 -21.68 -4.57 0.72
CA ARG A 11 -22.95 -4.66 0.00
C ARG A 11 -24.15 -4.70 0.94
N GLY A 12 -25.15 -3.87 0.65
CA GLY A 12 -26.44 -3.86 1.30
C GLY A 12 -27.22 -5.15 1.01
N ARG A 13 -28.16 -5.48 1.90
CA ARG A 13 -29.04 -6.66 1.77
C ARG A 13 -30.45 -6.30 1.31
N GLU A 14 -30.72 -5.01 1.15
CA GLU A 14 -32.02 -4.47 0.80
C GLU A 14 -31.88 -3.25 -0.10
N CYS A 15 -32.91 -3.01 -0.90
CA CYS A 15 -33.02 -1.87 -1.77
C CYS A 15 -33.16 -0.58 -0.96
N ALA A 16 -32.27 0.39 -1.18
CA ALA A 16 -32.28 1.66 -0.47
C ALA A 16 -33.53 2.51 -0.74
N ALA A 17 -34.23 2.30 -1.86
CA ALA A 17 -35.46 3.04 -2.19
C ALA A 17 -36.74 2.38 -1.64
N THR A 18 -36.79 1.05 -1.59
CA THR A 18 -38.03 0.30 -1.27
C THR A 18 -37.94 -0.49 0.04
N ALA A 19 -36.77 -0.56 0.66
CA ALA A 19 -36.44 -1.45 1.78
C ALA A 19 -36.73 -2.94 1.51
N GLN A 20 -36.92 -3.32 0.25
CA GLN A 20 -37.12 -4.72 -0.13
C GLN A 20 -35.80 -5.47 -0.07
N ALA A 21 -35.78 -6.60 0.65
CA ALA A 21 -34.61 -7.49 0.68
C ALA A 21 -34.29 -8.05 -0.71
N PHE A 22 -32.99 -8.14 -1.02
CA PHE A 22 -32.53 -8.76 -2.27
C PHE A 22 -32.62 -10.28 -2.21
N ALA A 23 -33.06 -10.89 -3.31
CA ALA A 23 -33.06 -12.32 -3.53
C ALA A 23 -31.85 -12.74 -4.38
N ASP A 24 -31.43 -14.00 -4.24
CA ASP A 24 -30.36 -14.56 -5.07
C ASP A 24 -30.70 -14.46 -6.56
N GLY A 25 -29.76 -13.91 -7.34
CA GLY A 25 -29.94 -13.66 -8.77
C GLY A 25 -30.53 -12.30 -9.12
N ASP A 26 -30.95 -11.48 -8.15
CA ASP A 26 -31.51 -10.15 -8.43
C ASP A 26 -30.49 -9.24 -9.14
N ALA A 27 -30.95 -8.50 -10.14
CA ALA A 27 -30.17 -7.44 -10.76
C ALA A 27 -30.19 -6.21 -9.85
N VAL A 28 -29.03 -5.91 -9.26
CA VAL A 28 -28.84 -4.79 -8.34
C VAL A 28 -27.99 -3.72 -9.02
N VAL A 29 -28.38 -2.46 -8.81
CA VAL A 29 -27.56 -1.29 -9.13
C VAL A 29 -26.92 -0.80 -7.85
N THR A 30 -25.60 -0.87 -7.78
CA THR A 30 -24.81 -0.22 -6.72
C THR A 30 -24.45 1.18 -7.19
N ALA A 31 -24.72 2.19 -6.37
CA ALA A 31 -24.41 3.58 -6.64
C ALA A 31 -23.61 4.18 -5.48
N LEU A 32 -22.59 4.96 -5.82
CA LEU A 32 -21.76 5.71 -4.89
C LEU A 32 -22.10 7.19 -5.02
N HIS A 33 -22.55 7.80 -3.94
CA HIS A 33 -22.83 9.22 -3.86
C HIS A 33 -21.73 9.90 -3.06
N THR A 34 -21.37 11.13 -3.39
CA THR A 34 -20.53 11.95 -2.52
C THR A 34 -21.32 12.25 -1.24
N ASP A 35 -20.70 12.06 -0.09
CA ASP A 35 -21.31 12.44 1.17
C ASP A 35 -21.36 13.99 1.27
N PRO A 36 -22.52 14.61 1.55
CA PRO A 36 -22.58 16.06 1.78
C PRO A 36 -21.95 16.48 3.12
N GLU A 37 -21.88 15.57 4.09
CA GLU A 37 -21.42 15.87 5.46
C GLU A 37 -19.95 15.51 5.70
N SER A 38 -19.36 14.70 4.82
CA SER A 38 -17.95 14.32 4.84
C SER A 38 -17.33 14.38 3.45
N SER A 39 -16.01 14.30 3.33
CA SER A 39 -15.35 14.15 2.03
C SER A 39 -15.33 12.70 1.51
N GLY A 40 -16.16 11.82 2.08
CA GLY A 40 -16.26 10.40 1.73
C GLY A 40 -17.37 10.06 0.74
N PHE A 41 -17.62 8.75 0.59
CA PHE A 41 -18.65 8.22 -0.31
C PHE A 41 -19.71 7.40 0.43
N LEU A 42 -20.97 7.60 0.05
CA LEU A 42 -22.12 6.85 0.52
C LEU A 42 -22.55 5.84 -0.54
N ARG A 43 -22.44 4.56 -0.21
CA ARG A 43 -23.00 3.48 -1.02
C ARG A 43 -24.50 3.36 -0.82
N ARG A 44 -25.23 3.19 -1.92
CA ARG A 44 -26.63 2.76 -1.93
C ARG A 44 -26.82 1.67 -2.98
N ASP A 45 -27.54 0.62 -2.61
CA ASP A 45 -27.86 -0.51 -3.49
C ASP A 45 -29.36 -0.50 -3.80
N TYR A 46 -29.72 -0.74 -5.07
CA TYR A 46 -31.09 -0.64 -5.55
C TYR A 46 -31.46 -1.85 -6.39
N LEU A 47 -32.71 -2.31 -6.30
CA LEU A 47 -33.27 -3.16 -7.36
C LEU A 47 -33.27 -2.40 -8.68
N LEU A 48 -33.09 -3.11 -9.80
CA LEU A 48 -33.01 -2.48 -11.12
C LEU A 48 -34.21 -1.58 -11.43
N ASP A 49 -35.43 -2.02 -11.11
CA ASP A 49 -36.65 -1.26 -11.36
C ASP A 49 -36.75 -0.02 -10.46
N ALA A 50 -36.36 -0.19 -9.19
CA ALA A 50 -36.32 0.91 -8.24
C ALA A 50 -35.32 1.99 -8.65
N TRP A 51 -34.13 1.60 -9.11
CA TRP A 51 -33.13 2.53 -9.66
C TRP A 51 -33.68 3.33 -10.84
N GLN A 52 -34.38 2.67 -11.79
CA GLN A 52 -34.92 3.35 -12.97
C GLN A 52 -36.05 4.33 -12.64
N ALA A 53 -36.80 4.06 -11.57
CA ALA A 53 -37.89 4.90 -11.09
C ALA A 53 -37.42 6.12 -10.28
N LEU A 54 -36.15 6.18 -9.87
CA LEU A 54 -35.62 7.32 -9.12
C LEU A 54 -35.64 8.62 -9.95
N PRO A 55 -35.85 9.78 -9.30
CA PRO A 55 -35.61 11.08 -9.91
C PRO A 55 -34.19 11.18 -10.50
N GLU A 56 -34.01 12.02 -11.52
CA GLU A 56 -32.71 12.16 -12.18
C GLU A 56 -31.62 12.65 -11.22
N ASP A 57 -31.95 13.60 -10.33
CA ASP A 57 -31.02 14.11 -9.32
C ASP A 57 -30.55 13.03 -8.35
N GLU A 58 -31.44 12.11 -7.94
CA GLU A 58 -31.08 10.99 -7.07
C GLU A 58 -30.29 9.90 -7.80
N ARG A 59 -30.45 9.77 -9.13
CA ARG A 59 -29.60 8.91 -9.96
C ARG A 59 -28.24 9.48 -10.26
N ARG A 60 -28.01 10.76 -9.95
CA ARG A 60 -26.72 11.44 -10.15
C ARG A 60 -25.70 10.99 -9.11
N ALA A 61 -25.24 9.77 -9.27
CA ALA A 61 -24.17 9.18 -8.47
C ALA A 61 -22.79 9.59 -9.03
N PHE A 62 -21.77 9.57 -8.17
CA PHE A 62 -20.37 9.68 -8.58
C PHE A 62 -19.96 8.51 -9.47
N SER A 63 -20.41 7.31 -9.12
CA SER A 63 -20.23 6.08 -9.89
C SER A 63 -21.41 5.14 -9.64
N PHE A 64 -21.83 4.38 -10.65
CA PHE A 64 -22.82 3.33 -10.48
C PHE A 64 -22.59 2.19 -11.46
N TRP A 65 -22.87 0.96 -11.02
CA TRP A 65 -22.74 -0.24 -11.86
C TRP A 65 -23.80 -1.27 -11.52
N LYS A 66 -24.04 -2.19 -12.45
CA LYS A 66 -24.95 -3.32 -12.29
C LYS A 66 -24.18 -4.56 -11.86
N SER A 67 -24.70 -5.25 -10.86
CA SER A 67 -24.21 -6.54 -10.40
C SER A 67 -25.38 -7.52 -10.20
N VAL A 68 -25.05 -8.80 -10.07
CA VAL A 68 -26.02 -9.83 -9.69
C VAL A 68 -25.85 -10.06 -8.19
N TYR A 69 -26.92 -9.94 -7.43
CA TYR A 69 -26.88 -10.21 -6.01
C TYR A 69 -26.72 -11.72 -5.78
N THR A 70 -25.76 -12.07 -4.94
CA THR A 70 -25.61 -13.41 -4.38
C THR A 70 -25.58 -13.27 -2.87
N PRO A 71 -26.42 -14.02 -2.13
CA PRO A 71 -26.40 -14.01 -0.68
C PRO A 71 -24.99 -14.34 -0.17
N PRO A 72 -24.54 -13.71 0.94
CA PRO A 72 -23.27 -14.08 1.54
C PRO A 72 -23.26 -15.59 1.86
N PRO A 73 -22.15 -16.30 1.62
CA PRO A 73 -22.04 -17.73 1.92
C PRO A 73 -22.45 -17.99 3.37
N GLN A 74 -23.31 -18.98 3.59
CA GLN A 74 -23.61 -19.46 4.95
C GLN A 74 -22.27 -19.94 5.56
N GLU A 75 -21.96 -19.48 6.78
CA GLU A 75 -20.76 -19.84 7.54
C GLU A 75 -20.56 -21.37 7.49
N GLY A 76 -19.52 -21.83 6.80
CA GLY A 76 -19.36 -23.27 6.57
C GLY A 76 -18.26 -23.69 5.59
N ARG A 77 -17.66 -22.75 4.85
CA ARG A 77 -16.49 -23.07 4.04
C ARG A 77 -15.56 -21.88 3.89
N GLU A 78 -14.75 -21.65 4.91
CA GLU A 78 -13.54 -20.85 4.79
C GLU A 78 -12.49 -21.72 4.11
N ASP A 79 -12.14 -21.42 2.86
CA ASP A 79 -10.92 -21.96 2.28
C ASP A 79 -9.71 -21.32 3.03
N PRO A 80 -8.61 -22.06 3.28
CA PRO A 80 -7.61 -21.64 4.27
C PRO A 80 -6.87 -20.34 3.89
N VAL A 81 -7.05 -19.31 4.71
CA VAL A 81 -6.06 -18.41 5.34
C VAL A 81 -4.69 -18.21 4.66
N GLU A 82 -4.67 -17.79 3.39
CA GLU A 82 -3.55 -16.97 2.84
C GLU A 82 -4.05 -15.68 2.16
N LYS A 83 -5.34 -15.57 1.89
CA LYS A 83 -5.97 -14.46 1.13
C LYS A 83 -6.34 -13.25 1.98
N LEU A 84 -6.27 -13.40 3.31
CA LEU A 84 -6.62 -12.35 4.26
C LEU A 84 -5.54 -11.27 4.36
N SER A 85 -4.25 -11.57 4.15
CA SER A 85 -3.18 -10.58 4.40
C SER A 85 -3.17 -9.40 3.42
N ALA A 86 -3.31 -9.64 2.11
CA ALA A 86 -3.24 -8.58 1.11
C ALA A 86 -4.52 -7.72 1.07
N GLU A 87 -5.68 -8.33 1.26
CA GLU A 87 -6.96 -7.60 1.35
C GLU A 87 -7.08 -6.81 2.66
N GLU A 88 -6.68 -7.39 3.79
CA GLU A 88 -6.63 -6.68 5.07
C GLU A 88 -5.64 -5.51 5.02
N LEU A 89 -4.47 -5.71 4.40
CA LEU A 89 -3.51 -4.64 4.19
C LEU A 89 -4.10 -3.54 3.32
N LEU A 90 -4.72 -3.89 2.19
CA LEU A 90 -5.37 -2.90 1.33
C LEU A 90 -6.45 -2.12 2.10
N ARG A 91 -7.31 -2.81 2.86
CA ARG A 91 -8.35 -2.18 3.67
C ARG A 91 -7.75 -1.19 4.66
N ARG A 92 -6.72 -1.61 5.40
CA ARG A 92 -6.02 -0.74 6.36
C ARG A 92 -5.37 0.47 5.69
N LEU A 93 -4.70 0.30 4.55
CA LEU A 93 -4.06 1.41 3.83
C LEU A 93 -5.09 2.39 3.26
N VAL A 94 -6.24 1.90 2.80
CA VAL A 94 -7.35 2.75 2.34
C VAL A 94 -7.96 3.53 3.49
N GLU A 95 -8.09 2.92 4.68
CA GLU A 95 -8.55 3.61 5.89
C GLU A 95 -7.56 4.65 6.42
N GLU A 96 -6.25 4.36 6.34
CA GLU A 96 -5.18 5.28 6.76
C GLU A 96 -5.08 6.51 5.84
N ASP A 97 -5.36 6.32 4.55
CA ASP A 97 -5.35 7.35 3.50
C ASP A 97 -4.10 8.26 3.49
N ALA A 98 -2.93 7.69 3.74
CA ALA A 98 -1.69 8.44 3.67
C ALA A 98 -1.17 8.51 2.22
N ALA A 99 -0.83 9.71 1.74
CA ALA A 99 -0.41 9.93 0.34
C ALA A 99 0.80 9.07 -0.11
N HIS A 100 1.70 8.71 0.81
CA HIS A 100 2.85 7.86 0.50
C HIS A 100 2.46 6.39 0.24
N THR A 101 1.22 6.01 0.52
CA THR A 101 0.70 4.64 0.32
C THR A 101 -0.04 4.47 -1.00
N ASP A 102 -0.23 5.54 -1.80
CA ASP A 102 -0.99 5.51 -3.05
C ASP A 102 -0.49 4.44 -4.02
N ASN A 103 0.83 4.37 -4.22
CA ASN A 103 1.48 3.36 -5.06
C ASN A 103 1.17 1.94 -4.58
N THR A 104 1.27 1.72 -3.27
CA THR A 104 1.02 0.43 -2.63
C THR A 104 -0.44 0.02 -2.75
N ARG A 105 -1.37 0.93 -2.46
CA ARG A 105 -2.82 0.71 -2.62
C ARG A 105 -3.15 0.34 -4.06
N TYR A 106 -2.60 1.07 -5.03
CA TYR A 106 -2.79 0.80 -6.45
C TYR A 106 -2.28 -0.58 -6.86
N ILE A 107 -1.03 -0.92 -6.52
CA ILE A 107 -0.45 -2.22 -6.89
C ILE A 107 -1.18 -3.37 -6.21
N LEU A 108 -1.54 -3.24 -4.92
CA LEU A 108 -2.35 -4.23 -4.23
C LEU A 108 -3.68 -4.46 -4.94
N ALA A 109 -4.37 -3.40 -5.37
CA ALA A 109 -5.62 -3.52 -6.11
C ALA A 109 -5.44 -4.28 -7.42
N VAL A 110 -4.43 -3.94 -8.21
CA VAL A 110 -4.11 -4.60 -9.48
C VAL A 110 -3.72 -6.07 -9.25
N MET A 111 -2.96 -6.36 -8.19
CA MET A 111 -2.62 -7.73 -7.79
C MET A 111 -3.89 -8.54 -7.48
N LEU A 112 -4.78 -7.99 -6.64
CA LEU A 112 -6.03 -8.65 -6.25
C LEU A 112 -7.01 -8.77 -7.43
N GLU A 113 -6.99 -7.83 -8.37
CA GLU A 113 -7.76 -7.92 -9.62
C GLU A 113 -7.27 -9.10 -10.49
N ARG A 114 -5.95 -9.23 -10.69
CA ARG A 114 -5.36 -10.35 -11.45
C ARG A 114 -5.65 -11.70 -10.81
N GLN A 115 -5.72 -11.76 -9.48
CA GLN A 115 -6.14 -12.94 -8.73
C GLN A 115 -7.65 -13.21 -8.80
N LYS A 116 -8.43 -12.35 -9.49
CA LYS A 116 -9.89 -12.41 -9.62
C LYS A 116 -10.61 -12.27 -8.27
N LEU A 117 -10.02 -11.57 -7.30
CA LEU A 117 -10.63 -11.25 -6.01
C LEU A 117 -11.39 -9.93 -6.10
N LEU A 118 -10.77 -8.91 -6.70
CA LEU A 118 -11.41 -7.65 -7.06
C LEU A 118 -11.86 -7.65 -8.52
N ARG A 119 -12.76 -6.72 -8.82
CA ARG A 119 -13.18 -6.36 -10.17
C ARG A 119 -13.23 -4.84 -10.26
N GLU A 120 -12.54 -4.24 -11.22
CA GLU A 120 -12.75 -2.83 -11.55
C GLU A 120 -14.18 -2.67 -12.11
N THR A 121 -14.98 -1.83 -11.46
CA THR A 121 -16.37 -1.56 -11.87
C THR A 121 -16.48 -0.23 -12.59
N ASP A 122 -15.61 0.72 -12.27
CA ASP A 122 -15.61 2.04 -12.88
C ASP A 122 -14.25 2.75 -12.72
N CYS A 123 -14.00 3.75 -13.57
CA CYS A 123 -12.80 4.57 -13.56
C CYS A 123 -13.18 6.03 -13.82
N GLN A 124 -13.11 6.85 -12.77
CA GLN A 124 -13.51 8.25 -12.77
C GLN A 124 -12.29 9.16 -12.92
N ARG A 125 -12.27 9.99 -13.96
CA ARG A 125 -11.23 11.01 -14.13
C ARG A 125 -11.61 12.28 -13.37
N THR A 126 -10.77 12.68 -12.42
CA THR A 126 -10.90 13.95 -11.72
C THR A 126 -9.87 14.96 -12.25
N PRO A 127 -9.99 16.27 -11.93
CA PRO A 127 -9.02 17.27 -12.37
C PRO A 127 -7.59 17.03 -11.87
N SER A 128 -7.42 16.31 -10.75
CA SER A 128 -6.13 16.10 -10.09
C SER A 128 -5.59 14.67 -10.24
N SER A 129 -6.43 13.67 -10.46
CA SER A 129 -6.01 12.27 -10.63
C SER A 129 -7.08 11.39 -11.28
N ILE A 130 -6.76 10.13 -11.52
CA ILE A 130 -7.73 9.10 -11.88
C ILE A 130 -8.11 8.33 -10.60
N LEU A 131 -9.40 8.11 -10.39
CA LEU A 131 -9.95 7.30 -9.30
C LEU A 131 -10.53 6.02 -9.88
N ARG A 132 -10.10 4.88 -9.36
CA ARG A 132 -10.58 3.55 -9.77
C ARG A 132 -11.48 2.99 -8.69
N VAL A 133 -12.63 2.45 -9.11
CA VAL A 133 -13.61 1.83 -8.24
C VAL A 133 -13.51 0.32 -8.41
N TYR A 134 -13.18 -0.37 -7.34
CA TYR A 134 -13.10 -1.83 -7.31
C TYR A 134 -14.19 -2.40 -6.41
N GLU A 135 -14.82 -3.48 -6.87
CA GLU A 135 -15.73 -4.29 -6.06
C GLU A 135 -15.11 -5.67 -5.78
N HIS A 136 -15.11 -6.08 -4.52
CA HIS A 136 -14.71 -7.42 -4.13
C HIS A 136 -15.78 -8.43 -4.54
N ARG A 137 -15.39 -9.45 -5.31
CA ARG A 137 -16.36 -10.32 -6.01
C ARG A 137 -17.27 -11.12 -5.09
N LYS A 138 -16.79 -11.55 -3.92
CA LYS A 138 -17.59 -12.34 -2.96
C LYS A 138 -18.42 -11.47 -2.01
N THR A 139 -17.76 -10.61 -1.24
CA THR A 139 -18.38 -9.74 -0.22
C THR A 139 -19.12 -8.55 -0.80
N GLY A 140 -18.78 -8.13 -2.02
CA GLY A 140 -19.26 -6.89 -2.62
C GLY A 140 -18.68 -5.63 -1.99
N GLU A 141 -17.67 -5.71 -1.12
CA GLU A 141 -16.97 -4.53 -0.55
C GLU A 141 -16.40 -3.65 -1.67
N VAL A 142 -16.43 -2.33 -1.48
CA VAL A 142 -16.00 -1.37 -2.51
C VAL A 142 -14.79 -0.60 -2.04
N PHE A 143 -13.78 -0.52 -2.90
CA PHE A 143 -12.55 0.24 -2.69
C PHE A 143 -12.44 1.32 -3.76
N ILE A 144 -12.17 2.56 -3.34
CA ILE A 144 -11.86 3.67 -4.25
C ILE A 144 -10.37 3.96 -4.10
N ILE A 145 -9.63 3.87 -5.20
CA ILE A 145 -8.17 3.91 -5.18
C ILE A 145 -7.68 4.92 -6.20
N ARG A 146 -6.76 5.80 -5.78
CA ARG A 146 -6.12 6.76 -6.66
C ARG A 146 -5.09 6.04 -7.55
N ASP A 147 -5.16 6.27 -8.85
CA ASP A 147 -4.13 5.83 -9.78
C ASP A 147 -2.96 6.82 -9.73
N PRO A 148 -1.74 6.39 -9.35
CA PRO A 148 -0.57 7.26 -9.30
C PRO A 148 0.04 7.56 -10.68
N ASP A 149 -0.52 7.01 -11.77
CA ASP A 149 0.00 7.13 -13.13
C ASP A 149 1.46 6.69 -13.23
N ILE A 150 1.75 5.48 -12.74
CA ILE A 150 3.11 4.95 -12.67
C ILE A 150 3.64 4.71 -14.09
N PRO A 151 4.74 5.37 -14.49
CA PRO A 151 5.33 5.14 -15.81
C PRO A 151 5.98 3.73 -15.86
N LEU A 152 5.95 3.11 -17.04
CA LEU A 152 6.38 1.72 -17.25
C LEU A 152 7.82 1.43 -16.78
N ASP A 153 8.71 2.41 -16.88
CA ASP A 153 10.10 2.34 -16.45
C ASP A 153 10.29 2.28 -14.92
N ARG A 154 9.26 2.63 -14.14
CA ARG A 154 9.28 2.57 -12.67
C ARG A 154 8.52 1.39 -12.09
N VAL A 155 7.84 0.61 -12.90
CA VAL A 155 6.99 -0.50 -12.42
C VAL A 155 7.80 -1.51 -11.60
N GLU A 156 8.99 -1.90 -12.05
CA GLU A 156 9.83 -2.88 -11.33
C GLU A 156 10.28 -2.35 -9.95
N SER A 157 10.70 -1.09 -9.87
CA SER A 157 11.11 -0.48 -8.60
C SER A 157 9.94 -0.37 -7.62
N VAL A 158 8.77 0.03 -8.10
CA VAL A 158 7.60 0.17 -7.23
C VAL A 158 7.07 -1.21 -6.80
N GLN A 159 7.16 -2.23 -7.66
CA GLN A 159 6.83 -3.61 -7.27
C GLN A 159 7.73 -4.12 -6.15
N ALA A 160 9.05 -3.84 -6.20
CA ALA A 160 9.97 -4.22 -5.13
C ALA A 160 9.68 -3.45 -3.82
N GLU A 161 9.41 -2.16 -3.90
CA GLU A 161 9.02 -1.33 -2.75
C GLU A 161 7.72 -1.83 -2.10
N VAL A 162 6.72 -2.17 -2.92
CA VAL A 162 5.44 -2.70 -2.45
C VAL A 162 5.61 -4.10 -1.86
N ALA A 163 6.46 -4.95 -2.42
CA ALA A 163 6.76 -6.26 -1.82
C ALA A 163 7.35 -6.11 -0.40
N LEU A 164 8.34 -5.22 -0.23
CA LEU A 164 8.89 -4.88 1.09
C LEU A 164 7.83 -4.27 2.00
N MET A 165 6.97 -3.39 1.49
CA MET A 165 5.91 -2.78 2.28
C MET A 165 4.86 -3.82 2.71
N ILE A 166 4.56 -4.82 1.88
CA ILE A 166 3.70 -5.95 2.23
C ILE A 166 4.35 -6.79 3.35
N GLU A 167 5.64 -7.10 3.25
CA GLU A 167 6.40 -7.79 4.29
C GLU A 167 6.38 -7.02 5.63
N HIS A 168 6.42 -5.69 5.57
CA HIS A 168 6.35 -4.80 6.72
C HIS A 168 4.94 -4.30 7.06
N GLN A 169 3.89 -4.92 6.51
CA GLN A 169 2.47 -4.61 6.79
C GLN A 169 2.09 -3.13 6.61
N GLY A 170 2.49 -2.52 5.50
CA GLY A 170 2.12 -1.15 5.15
C GLY A 170 3.06 -0.07 5.70
N ARG A 171 4.05 -0.45 6.51
CA ARG A 171 5.04 0.49 7.02
C ARG A 171 6.18 0.62 6.00
N PRO A 172 6.65 1.84 5.68
CA PRO A 172 7.89 1.97 4.93
C PRO A 172 9.00 1.22 5.69
N PRO A 173 9.89 0.47 5.01
CA PRO A 173 11.04 -0.12 5.66
C PRO A 173 11.75 1.02 6.40
N ALA A 174 11.95 0.87 7.71
CA ALA A 174 12.77 1.81 8.45
C ALA A 174 14.06 1.92 7.67
N ALA A 175 14.39 3.12 7.18
CA ALA A 175 15.67 3.38 6.56
C ALA A 175 16.69 2.76 7.49
N THR A 176 17.36 1.70 7.04
CA THR A 176 18.42 1.05 7.80
C THR A 176 19.34 2.17 8.20
N GLU A 177 19.33 2.52 9.49
CA GLU A 177 20.38 3.30 10.10
C GLU A 177 21.65 2.57 9.67
N ASP A 178 22.47 3.25 8.87
CA ASP A 178 23.81 2.77 8.53
C ASP A 178 24.40 2.16 9.80
N PRO A 179 24.91 0.91 9.78
CA PRO A 179 25.60 0.39 10.93
C PRO A 179 26.82 1.30 11.11
N MET A 180 26.67 2.21 12.07
CA MET A 180 27.70 3.09 12.57
C MET A 180 28.89 2.18 12.90
N ILE A 181 29.91 2.25 12.05
CA ILE A 181 31.16 1.52 12.22
C ILE A 181 31.64 1.85 13.64
N PRO A 182 31.77 0.87 14.56
CA PRO A 182 32.28 1.15 15.89
C PRO A 182 33.72 1.64 15.73
N GLU A 183 33.95 2.91 16.07
CA GLU A 183 35.27 3.49 16.19
C GLU A 183 36.04 2.68 17.23
N GLU A 184 37.07 2.00 16.75
CA GLU A 184 37.92 1.07 17.48
C GLU A 184 38.54 1.79 18.68
N ALA A 185 38.08 1.40 19.87
CA ALA A 185 38.59 1.87 21.14
C ALA A 185 40.07 1.46 21.27
N ALA A 186 40.95 2.45 21.18
CA ALA A 186 42.33 2.33 21.61
C ALA A 186 42.37 2.13 23.14
N ALA A 187 42.42 0.87 23.57
CA ALA A 187 42.76 0.50 24.93
C ALA A 187 44.28 0.22 24.99
N THR A 188 45.01 1.18 25.56
CA THR A 188 46.36 0.97 26.09
C THR A 188 46.29 0.08 27.33
N GLU A 189 46.89 -1.11 27.27
CA GLU A 189 47.29 -1.87 28.44
C GLU A 189 48.81 -1.91 28.55
N ASP A 190 49.30 -1.44 29.70
CA ASP A 190 50.69 -1.45 30.15
C ASP A 190 50.94 -2.77 30.90
N VAL A 191 51.93 -3.57 30.47
CA VAL A 191 52.65 -4.49 31.34
C VAL A 191 54.13 -4.51 30.95
N THR A 192 54.94 -4.06 31.91
CA THR A 192 56.40 -4.13 31.98
C THR A 192 56.86 -5.53 32.42
N VAL A 193 57.86 -6.10 31.75
CA VAL A 193 58.86 -7.03 32.34
C VAL A 193 60.23 -6.76 31.71
N THR A 194 61.22 -6.70 32.58
CA THR A 194 62.62 -6.29 32.48
C THR A 194 63.62 -7.35 31.97
N ASP A 195 64.82 -6.84 31.60
CA ASP A 195 66.17 -7.45 31.70
C ASP A 195 66.57 -8.49 30.62
N ASP A 196 67.77 -8.58 30.05
CA ASP A 196 69.10 -7.99 30.31
C ASP A 196 70.03 -8.29 29.11
N ALA A 197 71.10 -7.49 28.94
CA ALA A 197 72.36 -7.75 28.18
C ALA A 197 72.27 -8.08 26.66
N ASP A 198 73.23 -7.81 25.77
CA ASP A 198 74.67 -7.68 25.90
C ASP A 198 75.24 -7.04 24.61
N HIS A 199 76.22 -6.15 24.78
CA HIS A 199 77.35 -5.78 23.91
C HIS A 199 77.31 -5.96 22.36
N GLY A 200 77.61 -4.86 21.65
CA GLY A 200 78.31 -4.94 20.35
C GLY A 200 78.18 -3.76 19.38
N LYS A 201 78.94 -2.68 19.60
CA LYS A 201 79.49 -1.83 18.49
C LYS A 201 80.84 -2.44 18.05
N PRO A 202 81.50 -2.04 16.93
CA PRO A 202 81.23 -0.94 15.98
C PRO A 202 81.44 -1.30 14.47
N GLY A 203 81.20 -0.32 13.59
CA GLY A 203 81.69 -0.26 12.21
C GLY A 203 80.82 0.71 11.40
N MET A 204 81.02 2.04 11.48
CA MET A 204 82.04 2.86 10.83
C MET A 204 82.01 2.73 9.30
N ASP A 205 81.31 3.66 8.64
CA ASP A 205 81.84 4.37 7.48
C ASP A 205 81.04 5.66 7.26
N VAL A 206 81.72 6.79 7.41
CA VAL A 206 81.30 8.12 6.97
C VAL A 206 82.27 8.50 5.86
N PRO A 207 81.77 9.09 4.77
CA PRO A 207 82.54 10.14 4.13
C PRO A 207 81.69 11.39 3.90
N ASP A 208 82.17 12.49 4.46
CA ASP A 208 82.11 13.87 3.96
C ASP A 208 83.60 14.28 3.84
N PRO A 209 84.09 15.22 3.00
CA PRO A 209 83.37 16.40 2.53
C PRO A 209 83.68 16.92 1.10
N ASP A 210 82.81 17.82 0.66
CA ASP A 210 83.11 19.11 0.00
C ASP A 210 84.28 19.18 -1.02
N GLN A 211 83.95 19.45 -2.30
CA GLN A 211 84.56 20.54 -3.13
C GLN A 211 84.12 20.53 -4.62
N PRO A 212 84.35 21.62 -5.41
CA PRO A 212 83.29 22.27 -6.17
C PRO A 212 83.53 22.36 -7.70
N ALA A 213 82.55 23.01 -8.35
CA ALA A 213 82.63 23.84 -9.56
C ALA A 213 83.01 23.19 -10.90
N LYS A 214 82.04 23.23 -11.83
CA LYS A 214 82.27 23.71 -13.19
C LYS A 214 81.02 24.40 -13.73
#